data_AF-A0A2N5YT41-F1
#
_entry.id   AF-A0A2N5YT41-F1
#
_cell.length_a   1.000
_cell.length_b   1.000
_cell.length_c   1.000
_cell.angle_alpha   90.00
_cell.angle_beta   90.00
_cell.angle_gamma   90.00
#
_symmetry.space_group_name_H-M   'P 1'
#
loop_
_entity.id
_entity.type
_entity.pdbx_description
1 polymer ?
#
loop_
_entity_poly.entity_id
_entity_poly.type
_entity_poly.pdbx_seq_one_letter_code
_entity_poly.pdbx_strand_id
1 'polypeptide(L)'
;MFTNLLKTKLAMNYSIFNLGVCGSHTQREYDSLLSYPVQPDIIILAYYHNDIESAMNAKGISPNITNPKDELCAFSRLFVNNSLFFNYMFTKYAKSKISAQFMESKNNDILAYLNEDLWQKQTEYLDNFYNYSIENNVRLIIIFFPAMGEGITFTHELAGVKLEEYCIDKGIQYLDLYPKIQNLEVYERVANPMDHHPSAEVNSIIADLITENL
;
A
#
# COMPACT_ATOMS: atom_id res chain seq x y z
N MET A 1 -10.91 6.33 -7.42
CA MET A 1 -9.46 6.09 -7.58
C MET A 1 -8.81 7.36 -8.13
N PHE A 2 -7.72 7.81 -7.51
CA PHE A 2 -7.03 9.04 -7.86
C PHE A 2 -6.50 9.05 -9.30
N THR A 3 -6.11 7.90 -9.86
CA THR A 3 -5.64 7.79 -11.25
C THR A 3 -6.67 8.25 -12.28
N ASN A 4 -7.97 8.01 -12.03
CA ASN A 4 -9.04 8.49 -12.91
C ASN A 4 -9.22 10.02 -12.79
N LEU A 5 -9.00 10.58 -11.60
CA LEU A 5 -9.04 12.03 -11.39
C LEU A 5 -7.85 12.70 -12.09
N LEU A 6 -6.66 12.09 -12.00
CA LEU A 6 -5.46 12.55 -12.72
C LEU A 6 -5.65 12.52 -14.23
N LYS A 7 -6.23 11.44 -14.78
CA LYS A 7 -6.57 11.36 -16.22
C LYS A 7 -7.41 12.54 -16.69
N THR A 8 -8.34 13.01 -15.87
CA THR A 8 -9.17 14.19 -16.19
C THR A 8 -8.41 15.49 -15.99
N LYS A 9 -7.74 15.67 -14.84
CA LYS A 9 -7.03 16.92 -14.48
C LYS A 9 -5.83 17.21 -15.38
N LEU A 10 -5.16 16.17 -15.88
CA LEU A 10 -3.90 16.26 -16.60
C LEU A 10 -4.01 15.87 -18.08
N ALA A 11 -5.23 15.68 -18.59
CA ALA A 11 -5.52 15.14 -19.93
C ALA A 11 -4.82 15.88 -21.08
N MET A 12 -4.59 17.18 -20.92
CA MET A 12 -3.98 18.02 -21.96
C MET A 12 -2.47 17.82 -22.11
N ASN A 13 -1.79 17.43 -21.03
CA ASN A 13 -0.33 17.41 -20.96
C ASN A 13 0.24 16.01 -20.71
N TYR A 14 -0.57 15.09 -20.17
CA TYR A 14 -0.10 13.79 -19.73
C TYR A 14 -1.02 12.65 -20.18
N SER A 15 -0.41 11.53 -20.56
CA SER A 15 -1.10 10.24 -20.65
C SER A 15 -0.86 9.45 -19.38
N ILE A 16 -1.92 9.10 -18.66
CA ILE A 16 -1.81 8.41 -17.36
C ILE A 16 -2.10 6.91 -17.53
N PHE A 17 -1.11 6.09 -17.19
CA PHE A 17 -1.22 4.63 -17.18
C PHE A 17 -1.21 4.11 -15.75
N ASN A 18 -2.27 3.40 -15.36
CA ASN A 18 -2.35 2.79 -14.04
C ASN A 18 -1.92 1.32 -14.14
N LEU A 19 -0.78 1.01 -13.52
CA LEU A 19 -0.22 -0.35 -13.49
C LEU A 19 -0.53 -1.09 -12.17
N GLY A 20 -1.27 -0.44 -11.25
CA GLY A 20 -1.57 -0.99 -9.93
C GLY A 20 -2.45 -2.25 -10.02
N VAL A 21 -2.04 -3.29 -9.29
CA VAL A 21 -2.77 -4.55 -9.14
C VAL A 21 -2.93 -4.84 -7.64
N CYS A 22 -4.16 -5.12 -7.19
CA CYS A 22 -4.44 -5.38 -5.77
C CYS A 22 -3.55 -6.48 -5.20
N GLY A 23 -3.00 -6.24 -4.00
CA GLY A 23 -2.07 -7.16 -3.33
C GLY A 23 -0.69 -7.24 -4.00
N SER A 24 -0.32 -6.25 -4.80
CA SER A 24 1.07 -6.09 -5.23
C SER A 24 1.88 -5.40 -4.14
N HIS A 25 3.18 -5.67 -4.19
CA HIS A 25 4.20 -5.01 -3.39
C HIS A 25 5.34 -4.63 -4.36
N THR A 26 6.24 -3.77 -3.91
CA THR A 26 7.35 -3.16 -4.67
C THR A 26 7.97 -4.03 -5.75
N GLN A 27 8.31 -5.31 -5.49
CA GLN A 27 8.91 -6.17 -6.51
C GLN A 27 7.97 -6.42 -7.71
N ARG A 28 6.71 -6.77 -7.44
CA ARG A 28 5.70 -7.04 -8.50
C ARG A 28 5.32 -5.77 -9.25
N GLU A 29 5.35 -4.62 -8.58
CA GLU A 29 5.13 -3.32 -9.21
C GLU A 29 6.24 -3.01 -10.20
N TYR A 30 7.49 -3.33 -9.85
CA TYR A 30 8.62 -3.20 -10.77
C TYR A 30 8.49 -4.14 -11.98
N ASP A 31 8.08 -5.39 -11.77
CA ASP A 31 7.79 -6.32 -12.88
C ASP A 31 6.69 -5.78 -13.80
N SER A 32 5.69 -5.11 -13.22
CA SER A 32 4.60 -4.47 -13.98
C SER A 32 5.10 -3.28 -14.81
N LEU A 33 6.05 -2.49 -14.27
CA LEU A 33 6.72 -1.43 -15.02
C LEU A 33 7.51 -2.00 -16.21
N LEU A 34 8.33 -3.04 -15.99
CA LEU A 34 9.16 -3.62 -17.04
C LEU A 34 8.36 -4.31 -18.15
N SER A 35 7.21 -4.88 -17.81
CA SER A 35 6.32 -5.54 -18.78
C SER A 35 5.42 -4.57 -19.54
N TYR A 36 5.34 -3.30 -19.12
CA TYR A 36 4.51 -2.32 -19.80
C TYR A 36 5.19 -1.85 -21.10
N PRO A 37 4.49 -1.84 -22.25
CA PRO A 37 5.13 -1.63 -23.56
C PRO A 37 5.49 -0.17 -23.87
N VAL A 38 5.16 0.77 -22.97
CA VAL A 38 5.41 2.20 -23.15
C VAL A 38 6.35 2.66 -22.05
N GLN A 39 7.52 3.20 -22.44
CA GLN A 39 8.43 3.83 -21.51
C GLN A 39 7.80 5.13 -20.96
N PRO A 40 7.74 5.31 -19.62
CA PRO A 40 7.18 6.53 -19.03
C PRO A 40 8.20 7.66 -19.00
N ASP A 41 7.73 8.92 -19.01
CA ASP A 41 8.54 10.09 -18.66
C ASP A 41 8.61 10.32 -17.14
N ILE A 42 7.56 9.89 -16.42
CA ILE A 42 7.41 10.02 -14.97
C ILE A 42 6.86 8.71 -14.41
N ILE A 43 7.49 8.21 -13.35
CA ILE A 43 6.99 7.12 -12.51
C ILE A 43 6.50 7.73 -11.20
N ILE A 44 5.26 7.39 -10.83
CA ILE A 44 4.71 7.68 -9.51
C ILE A 44 4.50 6.33 -8.82
N LEU A 45 5.36 6.01 -7.86
CA LEU A 45 5.24 4.81 -7.04
C LEU A 45 4.31 5.12 -5.86
N ALA A 46 3.14 4.48 -5.85
CA ALA A 46 2.16 4.60 -4.78
C ALA A 46 2.46 3.61 -3.65
N TYR A 47 3.37 4.00 -2.77
CA TYR A 47 3.93 3.13 -1.74
C TYR A 47 3.02 3.09 -0.52
N TYR A 48 2.56 1.89 -0.15
CA TYR A 48 1.79 1.64 1.08
C TYR A 48 2.69 1.00 2.13
N HIS A 49 2.33 1.06 3.43
CA HIS A 49 3.19 0.48 4.46
C HIS A 49 3.49 -1.01 4.23
N ASN A 50 2.59 -1.77 3.59
CA ASN A 50 2.75 -3.22 3.39
C ASN A 50 3.65 -3.57 2.19
N ASP A 51 4.21 -2.60 1.48
CA ASP A 51 5.15 -2.83 0.39
C ASP A 51 6.42 -3.58 0.81
N ILE A 52 6.81 -3.43 2.08
CA ILE A 52 7.90 -4.18 2.71
C ILE A 52 7.67 -5.69 2.74
N GLU A 53 6.43 -6.17 2.49
CA GLU A 53 6.15 -7.59 2.32
C GLU A 53 6.97 -8.21 1.17
N SER A 54 7.44 -7.44 0.19
CA SER A 54 8.43 -7.91 -0.79
C SER A 54 9.69 -8.46 -0.12
N ALA A 55 10.24 -7.71 0.84
CA ALA A 55 11.43 -8.11 1.60
C ALA A 55 11.13 -9.27 2.56
N MET A 56 9.97 -9.24 3.21
CA MET A 56 9.54 -10.31 4.12
C MET A 56 9.39 -11.64 3.37
N ASN A 57 8.70 -11.64 2.22
CA ASN A 57 8.49 -12.82 1.38
C ASN A 57 9.82 -13.41 0.90
N ALA A 58 10.78 -12.56 0.50
CA ALA A 58 12.11 -13.01 0.08
C ALA A 58 12.92 -13.69 1.21
N LYS A 59 12.59 -13.41 2.47
CA LYS A 59 13.19 -14.02 3.66
C LYS A 59 12.32 -15.13 4.28
N GLY A 60 11.18 -15.46 3.66
CA GLY A 60 10.23 -16.44 4.20
C GLY A 60 9.58 -16.01 5.50
N ILE A 61 9.44 -14.70 5.73
CA ILE A 61 8.81 -14.12 6.92
C ILE A 61 7.37 -13.76 6.57
N SER A 62 6.44 -14.20 7.40
CA SER A 62 5.04 -13.82 7.31
C SER A 62 4.42 -13.74 8.71
N PRO A 63 3.35 -12.95 8.90
CA PRO A 63 2.59 -12.97 10.13
C PRO A 63 1.95 -14.34 10.33
N ASN A 64 1.91 -14.82 11.58
CA ASN A 64 1.26 -16.08 11.91
C ASN A 64 -0.24 -15.84 12.11
N ILE A 65 -1.03 -16.09 11.06
CA ILE A 65 -2.48 -15.91 11.08
C ILE A 65 -3.14 -17.28 10.94
N THR A 66 -3.93 -17.67 11.94
CA THR A 66 -4.78 -18.85 11.83
C THR A 66 -6.04 -18.51 11.05
N ASN A 67 -6.46 -19.41 10.16
CA ASN A 67 -7.69 -19.23 9.40
C ASN A 67 -8.88 -19.46 10.35
N PRO A 68 -9.74 -18.45 10.61
CA PRO A 68 -10.86 -18.63 11.55
C PRO A 68 -11.86 -19.71 11.10
N LYS A 69 -11.85 -20.11 9.82
CA LYS A 69 -12.69 -21.22 9.34
C LYS A 69 -12.25 -22.58 9.89
N ASP A 70 -10.99 -22.71 10.30
CA ASP A 70 -10.44 -23.96 10.84
C ASP A 70 -11.03 -24.28 12.21
N GLU A 71 -11.47 -23.25 12.95
CA GLU A 71 -12.14 -23.37 14.24
C GLU A 71 -13.64 -23.71 14.13
N LEU A 72 -14.21 -23.66 12.93
CA LEU A 72 -15.62 -24.00 12.71
C LEU A 72 -15.83 -25.52 12.78
N CYS A 73 -16.87 -25.94 13.50
CA CYS A 73 -17.37 -27.31 13.40
C CYS A 73 -17.92 -27.61 11.99
N ALA A 74 -18.00 -28.89 11.63
CA ALA A 74 -18.42 -29.33 10.29
C ALA A 74 -19.78 -28.75 9.86
N PHE A 75 -20.73 -28.66 10.79
CA PHE A 75 -22.06 -28.10 10.54
C PHE A 75 -21.98 -26.60 10.20
N SER A 76 -21.33 -25.78 11.03
CA SER A 76 -21.17 -24.35 10.75
C SER A 76 -20.39 -24.10 9.45
N ARG A 77 -19.36 -24.90 9.20
CA ARG A 77 -18.56 -24.82 7.96
C ARG A 77 -19.40 -25.08 6.71
N LEU A 78 -20.38 -25.99 6.77
CA LEU A 78 -21.31 -26.24 5.66
C LEU A 78 -22.07 -24.96 5.29
N PHE A 79 -22.63 -24.23 6.26
CA PHE A 79 -23.37 -22.99 5.99
C PHE A 79 -22.46 -21.88 5.48
N VAL A 80 -21.30 -21.67 6.13
CA VAL A 80 -20.34 -20.63 5.75
C VAL A 80 -19.79 -20.84 4.33
N ASN A 81 -19.63 -22.08 3.89
CA ASN A 81 -19.11 -22.38 2.55
C ASN A 81 -20.19 -22.42 1.46
N ASN A 82 -21.45 -22.70 1.79
CA ASN A 82 -22.53 -22.88 0.81
C ASN A 82 -23.56 -21.74 0.79
N SER A 83 -23.38 -20.70 1.59
CA SER A 83 -24.28 -19.53 1.62
C SER A 83 -23.49 -18.23 1.67
N LEU A 84 -23.74 -17.34 0.71
CA LEU A 84 -23.15 -16.00 0.68
C LEU A 84 -23.52 -15.19 1.93
N PHE A 85 -24.75 -15.32 2.43
CA PHE A 85 -25.19 -14.60 3.62
C PHE A 85 -24.41 -15.03 4.87
N PHE A 86 -24.32 -16.34 5.12
CA PHE A 86 -23.56 -16.84 6.27
C PHE A 86 -22.06 -16.60 6.13
N ASN A 87 -21.54 -16.68 4.89
CA ASN A 87 -20.15 -16.33 4.60
C ASN A 87 -19.84 -14.86 4.92
N TYR A 88 -20.72 -13.94 4.52
CA TYR A 88 -20.58 -12.51 4.80
C TYR A 88 -20.61 -12.24 6.32
N MET A 89 -21.59 -12.78 7.03
CA MET A 89 -21.70 -12.63 8.48
C MET A 89 -20.48 -13.20 9.21
N PHE A 90 -20.02 -14.38 8.81
CA PHE A 90 -18.81 -14.99 9.34
C PHE A 90 -17.58 -14.12 9.08
N THR A 91 -17.40 -13.63 7.86
CA THR A 91 -16.26 -12.78 7.48
C THR A 91 -16.22 -11.49 8.30
N LYS A 92 -17.39 -10.86 8.51
CA LYS A 92 -17.51 -9.66 9.34
C LYS A 92 -17.06 -9.91 10.78
N TYR A 93 -17.43 -11.06 11.36
CA TYR A 93 -17.00 -11.43 12.71
C TYR A 93 -15.52 -11.86 12.76
N ALA A 94 -15.06 -12.60 11.77
CA ALA A 94 -13.69 -13.12 11.71
C ALA A 94 -12.64 -12.03 11.49
N LYS A 95 -12.99 -10.92 10.81
CA LYS A 95 -12.06 -9.82 10.47
C LYS A 95 -11.36 -9.27 11.72
N SER A 96 -12.08 -8.98 12.79
CA SER A 96 -11.49 -8.42 14.02
C SER A 96 -10.45 -9.37 14.64
N LYS A 97 -10.74 -10.68 14.64
CA LYS A 97 -9.80 -11.70 15.13
C LYS A 97 -8.55 -11.82 14.25
N ILE A 98 -8.70 -11.75 12.93
CA ILE A 98 -7.56 -11.74 12.00
C ILE A 98 -6.70 -10.49 12.22
N SER A 99 -7.33 -9.32 12.32
CA SER A 99 -6.63 -8.06 12.59
C SER A 99 -5.89 -8.10 13.92
N ALA A 100 -6.47 -8.66 14.99
CA ALA A 100 -5.80 -8.81 16.28
C ALA A 100 -4.56 -9.73 16.17
N GLN A 101 -4.70 -10.90 15.54
CA GLN A 101 -3.57 -11.81 15.33
C GLN A 101 -2.44 -11.16 14.52
N PHE A 102 -2.79 -10.38 13.49
CA PHE A 102 -1.83 -9.62 12.71
C PHE A 102 -1.08 -8.60 13.57
N MET A 103 -1.80 -7.77 14.35
CA MET A 103 -1.18 -6.75 15.20
C MET A 103 -0.32 -7.35 16.32
N GLU A 104 -0.70 -8.51 16.86
CA GLU A 104 0.08 -9.23 17.88
C GLU A 104 1.28 -10.00 17.31
N SER A 105 1.31 -10.24 16.00
CA SER A 105 2.42 -10.91 15.34
C SER A 105 3.67 -10.03 15.34
N LYS A 106 4.79 -10.57 15.83
CA LYS A 106 6.11 -9.93 15.72
C LYS A 106 6.60 -9.78 14.28
N ASN A 107 6.01 -10.54 13.37
CA ASN A 107 6.31 -10.57 11.94
C ASN A 107 5.24 -9.83 11.12
N ASN A 108 4.62 -8.78 11.67
CA ASN A 108 3.76 -7.91 10.87
C ASN A 108 4.60 -6.93 10.03
N ASP A 109 4.01 -6.40 8.98
CA ASP A 109 4.64 -5.50 8.01
C ASP A 109 5.09 -4.18 8.65
N ILE A 110 4.32 -3.61 9.57
CA ILE A 110 4.64 -2.35 10.23
C ILE A 110 5.92 -2.49 11.07
N LEU A 111 6.06 -3.59 11.82
CA LEU A 111 7.28 -3.87 12.60
C LEU A 111 8.46 -4.28 11.72
N ALA A 112 8.25 -4.70 10.47
CA ALA A 112 9.33 -5.05 9.56
C ALA A 112 10.24 -3.85 9.25
N TYR A 113 9.74 -2.61 9.33
CA TYR A 113 10.56 -1.40 9.15
C TYR A 113 11.60 -1.21 10.27
N LEU A 114 11.38 -1.80 11.45
CA LEU A 114 12.34 -1.78 12.55
C LEU A 114 13.44 -2.84 12.41
N ASN A 115 13.31 -3.75 11.46
CA ASN A 115 14.31 -4.77 11.18
C ASN A 115 15.22 -4.28 10.04
N GLU A 116 16.48 -3.97 10.37
CA GLU A 116 17.45 -3.44 9.40
C GLU A 116 17.74 -4.39 8.24
N ASP A 117 17.74 -5.72 8.46
CA ASP A 117 17.95 -6.69 7.37
C ASP A 117 16.78 -6.68 6.37
N LEU A 118 15.55 -6.50 6.86
CA LEU A 118 14.37 -6.39 6.01
C LEU A 118 14.33 -5.03 5.31
N TRP A 119 14.66 -3.96 6.02
CA TRP A 119 14.73 -2.63 5.43
C TRP A 119 15.79 -2.54 4.35
N GLN A 120 17.00 -3.05 4.60
CA GLN A 120 18.05 -3.14 3.58
C GLN A 120 17.56 -3.90 2.34
N LYS A 121 16.88 -5.04 2.55
CA LYS A 121 16.33 -5.80 1.42
C LYS A 121 15.25 -5.02 0.67
N GLN A 122 14.43 -4.26 1.37
CA GLN A 122 13.41 -3.42 0.76
C GLN A 122 14.03 -2.27 -0.04
N THR A 123 15.10 -1.65 0.45
CA THR A 123 15.83 -0.62 -0.30
C THR A 123 16.47 -1.17 -1.57
N GLU A 124 16.92 -2.44 -1.61
CA GLU A 124 17.36 -3.07 -2.86
C GLU A 124 16.24 -3.14 -3.92
N TYR A 125 14.98 -3.33 -3.50
CA TYR A 125 13.85 -3.31 -4.42
C TYR A 125 13.47 -1.89 -4.86
N LEU A 126 13.54 -0.91 -3.96
CA LEU A 126 13.36 0.51 -4.31
C LEU A 126 14.48 1.00 -5.24
N ASP A 127 15.70 0.50 -5.07
CA ASP A 127 16.85 0.80 -5.92
C ASP A 127 16.59 0.35 -7.37
N ASN A 128 15.77 -0.67 -7.62
CA ASN A 128 15.41 -1.06 -8.99
C ASN A 128 14.63 0.06 -9.71
N PHE A 129 13.69 0.73 -9.03
CA PHE A 129 12.98 1.88 -9.59
C PHE A 129 13.92 3.07 -9.76
N TYR A 130 14.78 3.34 -8.78
CA TYR A 130 15.76 4.42 -8.83
C TYR A 130 16.74 4.23 -10.00
N ASN A 131 17.34 3.05 -10.13
CA ASN A 131 18.29 2.74 -11.21
C ASN A 131 17.60 2.82 -12.57
N TYR A 132 16.39 2.27 -12.71
CA TYR A 132 15.60 2.43 -13.93
C TYR A 132 15.37 3.90 -14.27
N SER A 133 15.04 4.73 -13.27
CA SER A 133 14.81 6.16 -13.41
C SER A 133 16.05 6.89 -13.93
N ILE A 134 17.23 6.60 -13.37
CA ILE A 134 18.50 7.20 -13.81
C ILE A 134 18.89 6.72 -15.21
N GLU A 135 18.85 5.41 -15.45
CA GLU A 135 19.27 4.80 -16.73
C GLU A 135 18.42 5.26 -17.91
N ASN A 136 17.13 5.52 -17.68
CA ASN A 136 16.17 5.87 -18.72
C ASN A 136 15.79 7.36 -18.71
N ASN A 137 16.44 8.18 -17.87
CA ASN A 137 16.13 9.60 -17.69
C ASN A 137 14.64 9.85 -17.42
N VAL A 138 14.06 9.05 -16.52
CA VAL A 138 12.65 9.10 -16.11
C VAL A 138 12.58 9.75 -14.74
N ARG A 139 11.66 10.67 -14.50
CA ARG A 139 11.47 11.28 -13.17
C ARG A 139 10.78 10.26 -12.25
N LEU A 140 11.40 9.94 -11.10
CA LEU A 140 10.79 9.11 -10.07
C LEU A 140 10.20 9.98 -8.94
N ILE A 141 8.93 9.75 -8.63
CA ILE A 141 8.22 10.32 -7.49
C ILE A 141 7.70 9.15 -6.65
N ILE A 142 7.93 9.19 -5.34
CA ILE A 142 7.38 8.23 -4.39
C ILE A 142 6.35 8.97 -3.54
N ILE A 143 5.11 8.48 -3.54
CA ILE A 143 4.05 8.97 -2.67
C ILE A 143 3.76 7.93 -1.60
N PHE A 144 3.86 8.34 -0.34
CA PHE A 144 3.60 7.47 0.80
C PHE A 144 2.14 7.53 1.24
N PHE A 145 1.56 6.35 1.44
CA PHE A 145 0.23 6.16 1.98
C PHE A 145 0.35 5.53 3.37
N PRO A 146 0.00 6.27 4.44
CA PRO A 146 -0.10 5.66 5.76
C PRO A 146 -1.36 4.76 5.84
N ALA A 147 -1.49 4.01 6.93
CA ALA A 147 -2.71 3.27 7.20
C ALA A 147 -3.92 4.22 7.27
N MET A 148 -4.96 3.93 6.48
CA MET A 148 -6.16 4.79 6.41
C MET A 148 -7.12 4.61 7.59
N GLY A 149 -7.00 3.48 8.30
CA GLY A 149 -7.83 3.17 9.45
C GLY A 149 -7.30 3.78 10.76
N GLU A 150 -7.38 3.01 11.82
CA GLU A 150 -6.73 3.36 13.09
C GLU A 150 -5.21 3.27 12.98
N GLY A 151 -4.50 4.08 13.77
CA GLY A 151 -3.04 4.02 13.84
C GLY A 151 -2.29 4.70 12.69
N ILE A 152 -2.92 5.65 12.00
CA ILE A 152 -2.31 6.40 10.88
C ILE A 152 -0.93 6.98 11.24
N THR A 153 -0.82 7.66 12.38
CA THR A 153 0.43 8.28 12.87
C THR A 153 1.48 7.22 13.11
N PHE A 154 1.10 6.09 13.71
CA PHE A 154 2.04 5.01 13.98
C PHE A 154 2.66 4.44 12.70
N THR A 155 1.87 4.27 11.64
CA THR A 155 2.40 3.80 10.35
C THR A 155 3.24 4.86 9.63
N HIS A 156 2.92 6.14 9.80
CA HIS A 156 3.74 7.22 9.27
C HIS A 156 5.11 7.29 9.95
N GLU A 157 5.13 7.27 11.29
CA GLU A 157 6.38 7.34 12.06
C GLU A 157 7.31 6.15 11.81
N LEU A 158 6.76 4.95 11.56
CA LEU A 158 7.58 3.76 11.33
C LEU A 158 7.99 3.55 9.88
N ALA A 159 7.06 3.73 8.93
CA ALA A 159 7.29 3.45 7.52
C ALA A 159 7.51 4.72 6.69
N GLY A 160 6.69 5.75 6.91
CA GLY A 160 6.75 7.00 6.17
C GLY A 160 8.06 7.75 6.38
N VAL A 161 8.48 7.93 7.64
CA VAL A 161 9.74 8.61 7.97
C VAL A 161 10.95 7.86 7.39
N LYS A 162 11.00 6.52 7.52
CA LYS A 162 12.07 5.71 6.91
C LYS A 162 12.12 5.85 5.39
N LEU A 163 10.96 5.86 4.74
CA LEU A 163 10.88 6.04 3.29
C LEU A 163 11.28 7.45 2.85
N GLU A 164 10.91 8.47 3.63
CA GLU A 164 11.31 9.86 3.41
C GLU A 164 12.84 10.00 3.48
N GLU A 165 13.48 9.43 4.52
CA GLU A 165 14.94 9.41 4.66
C GLU A 165 15.63 8.77 3.45
N TYR A 166 15.13 7.62 2.99
CA TYR A 166 15.61 6.97 1.76
C TYR A 166 15.47 7.88 0.53
N CYS A 167 14.32 8.54 0.38
CA CYS A 167 14.09 9.45 -0.74
C CYS A 167 15.04 10.66 -0.71
N ILE A 168 15.26 11.24 0.48
CA ILE A 168 16.19 12.36 0.68
C ILE A 168 17.62 11.96 0.28
N ASP A 169 18.11 10.80 0.75
CA ASP A 169 19.45 10.30 0.43
C ASP A 169 19.66 10.13 -1.09
N LYS A 170 18.63 9.63 -1.79
CA LYS A 170 18.68 9.38 -3.24
C LYS A 170 18.31 10.59 -4.10
N GLY A 171 17.88 11.70 -3.50
CA GLY A 171 17.34 12.85 -4.22
C GLY A 171 16.04 12.57 -4.98
N ILE A 172 15.25 11.60 -4.50
CA ILE A 172 13.93 11.26 -5.05
C ILE A 172 12.89 12.21 -4.47
N GLN A 173 11.95 12.66 -5.30
CA GLN A 173 10.83 13.47 -4.80
C GLN A 173 9.88 12.59 -3.97
N TYR A 174 9.75 12.95 -2.70
CA TYR A 174 8.84 12.32 -1.75
C TYR A 174 7.58 13.16 -1.55
N LEU A 175 6.41 12.54 -1.66
CA LEU A 175 5.12 13.15 -1.37
C LEU A 175 4.48 12.44 -0.18
N ASP A 176 4.34 13.14 0.93
CA ASP A 176 3.72 12.60 2.13
C ASP A 176 2.22 12.93 2.18
N LEU A 177 1.38 11.88 2.19
CA LEU A 177 -0.06 12.05 2.32
C LEU A 177 -0.48 12.35 3.76
N TYR A 178 0.29 11.90 4.77
CA TYR A 178 -0.09 11.96 6.18
C TYR A 178 -0.54 13.35 6.65
N PRO A 179 0.21 14.45 6.41
CA PRO A 179 -0.18 15.78 6.87
C PRO A 179 -1.52 16.27 6.31
N LYS A 180 -1.92 15.76 5.14
CA LYS A 180 -3.16 16.15 4.46
C LYS A 180 -4.39 15.43 4.99
N ILE A 181 -4.21 14.25 5.60
CA ILE A 181 -5.34 13.37 5.99
C ILE A 181 -5.37 13.03 7.48
N GLN A 182 -4.33 13.34 8.27
CA GLN A 182 -4.27 12.96 9.68
C GLN A 182 -5.43 13.48 10.55
N ASN A 183 -6.02 14.62 10.18
CA ASN A 183 -7.13 15.24 10.91
C ASN A 183 -8.51 14.83 10.40
N LEU A 184 -8.58 13.98 9.36
CA LEU A 184 -9.83 13.42 8.88
C LEU A 184 -10.27 12.29 9.80
N GLU A 185 -11.56 12.22 10.08
CA GLU A 185 -12.13 11.09 10.82
C GLU A 185 -11.95 9.79 10.03
N VAL A 186 -11.95 8.64 10.71
CA VAL A 186 -11.75 7.33 10.04
C VAL A 186 -12.75 7.14 8.89
N TYR A 187 -14.03 7.50 9.09
CA TYR A 187 -15.07 7.32 8.07
C TYR A 187 -14.90 8.22 6.84
N GLU A 188 -14.10 9.29 6.95
CA GLU A 188 -13.74 10.20 5.85
C GLU A 188 -12.49 9.68 5.12
N ARG A 189 -11.66 8.89 5.80
CA ARG A 189 -10.41 8.34 5.24
C ARG A 189 -10.60 7.03 4.50
N VAL A 190 -11.46 6.15 5.00
CA VAL A 190 -11.68 4.81 4.44
C VAL A 190 -12.89 4.76 3.52
N ALA A 191 -12.87 3.85 2.54
CA ALA A 191 -14.00 3.62 1.65
C ALA A 191 -15.26 3.16 2.42
N ASN A 192 -15.09 2.27 3.41
CA ASN A 192 -16.11 1.90 4.38
C ASN A 192 -15.48 1.12 5.58
N PRO A 193 -16.20 0.83 6.68
CA PRO A 193 -15.63 0.12 7.84
C PRO A 193 -15.10 -1.30 7.56
N MET A 194 -15.52 -1.94 6.46
CA MET A 194 -15.01 -3.25 6.03
C MET A 194 -13.84 -3.13 5.05
N ASP A 195 -13.64 -1.96 4.46
CA ASP A 195 -12.66 -1.70 3.42
C ASP A 195 -11.83 -0.46 3.75
N HIS A 196 -10.61 -0.70 4.27
CA HIS A 196 -9.70 0.36 4.68
C HIS A 196 -8.91 0.96 3.51
N HIS A 197 -9.29 0.72 2.25
CA HIS A 197 -8.73 1.48 1.14
C HIS A 197 -9.16 2.95 1.20
N PRO A 198 -8.41 3.88 0.55
CA PRO A 198 -8.72 5.30 0.55
C PRO A 198 -10.15 5.61 0.07
N SER A 199 -10.84 6.49 0.79
CA SER A 199 -12.17 7.01 0.43
C SER A 199 -12.14 7.84 -0.86
N ALA A 200 -13.31 8.21 -1.36
CA ALA A 200 -13.41 9.14 -2.49
C ALA A 200 -12.75 10.50 -2.20
N GLU A 201 -12.87 10.99 -0.96
CA GLU A 201 -12.26 12.24 -0.51
C GLU A 201 -10.73 12.15 -0.49
N VAL A 202 -10.17 11.10 0.11
CA VAL A 202 -8.72 10.89 0.11
C VAL A 202 -8.17 10.72 -1.31
N ASN A 203 -8.89 10.02 -2.19
CA ASN A 203 -8.50 9.94 -3.61
C ASN A 203 -8.47 11.31 -4.30
N SER A 204 -9.33 12.25 -3.92
CA SER A 204 -9.28 13.63 -4.44
C SER A 204 -8.04 14.35 -3.92
N ILE A 205 -7.76 14.26 -2.62
CA ILE A 205 -6.58 14.86 -1.98
C ILE A 205 -5.28 14.36 -2.64
N ILE A 206 -5.18 13.05 -2.90
CA ILE A 206 -4.03 12.46 -3.60
C ILE A 206 -3.87 13.03 -5.00
N ALA A 207 -4.98 13.14 -5.76
CA ALA A 207 -4.93 13.66 -7.12
C ALA A 207 -4.50 15.14 -7.14
N ASP A 208 -4.94 15.94 -6.17
CA ASP A 208 -4.52 17.34 -6.01
C ASP A 208 -3.04 17.42 -5.63
N LEU A 209 -2.59 16.63 -4.65
CA LEU A 209 -1.19 16.56 -4.23
C LEU A 209 -0.26 16.22 -5.38
N ILE A 210 -0.61 15.23 -6.21
CA ILE A 210 0.17 14.86 -7.40
C ILE A 210 0.13 15.99 -8.44
N THR A 211 -1.03 16.58 -8.71
CA THR A 211 -1.18 17.65 -9.72
C THR A 211 -0.35 18.89 -9.36
N GLU A 212 -0.27 19.27 -8.08
CA GLU A 212 0.53 20.40 -7.61
C GLU A 212 2.06 20.18 -7.75
N ASN A 213 2.48 18.94 -7.96
CA ASN A 213 3.87 18.52 -7.98
C ASN A 213 4.36 18.06 -9.37
N LEU A 214 3.50 18.14 -10.39
CA LEU A 214 3.82 17.81 -11.79
C LEU A 214 3.89 19.07 -12.66
#